data_AF-A0A8K0CNL1-F1
#
_entry.id   AF-A0A8K0CNL1-F1
#
_cell.length_a   1.000
_cell.length_b   1.000
_cell.length_c   1.000
_cell.angle_alpha   90.00
_cell.angle_beta   90.00
_cell.angle_gamma   90.00
#
_symmetry.space_group_name_H-M   'P 1'
#
loop_
_entity.id
_entity.type
_entity.pdbx_description
1 polymer ?
#
loop_
_entity_poly.entity_id
_entity_poly.type
_entity_poly.pdbx_seq_one_letter_code
_entity_poly.pdbx_strand_id
1 'polypeptide(L)'
;MSSIPLKISSFKKYFKKEYNIGIHVPRKDKCSLCARFENIPESERTEKNRADFIKHQNDKDIAKQVFLAEQIRSSKDEFIVVSFDLQKVLATPHGPSMLFGFSRKYAFYNFTVYESKSQNGFCYICGEKDGKRGVNEICSNLYQYLVKVDDEGQFKSVSFFCDNCPGQNKNKIMVPMMFHFLNYCKNAEELTITYLVAGHTYMPVDSVHAVIEN
;
A
#
# COMPACT_ATOMS: atom_id res chain seq x y z
N MET A 1 6.32 -3.96 -47.74
CA MET A 1 6.29 -5.32 -47.15
C MET A 1 5.63 -5.22 -45.79
N SER A 2 4.42 -5.77 -45.63
CA SER A 2 3.71 -5.81 -44.35
C SER A 2 4.42 -6.83 -43.45
N SER A 3 5.13 -6.36 -42.43
CA SER A 3 5.75 -7.24 -41.43
C SER A 3 4.62 -7.89 -40.62
N ILE A 4 4.38 -9.18 -40.85
CA ILE A 4 3.45 -9.97 -40.06
C ILE A 4 3.88 -9.87 -38.59
N PRO A 5 3.03 -9.37 -37.68
CA PRO A 5 3.38 -9.32 -36.26
C PRO A 5 3.69 -10.73 -35.77
N LEU A 6 4.90 -10.94 -35.25
CA LEU A 6 5.32 -12.21 -34.69
C LEU A 6 4.37 -12.58 -33.54
N LYS A 7 3.72 -13.75 -33.65
CA LYS A 7 2.91 -14.29 -32.57
C LYS A 7 3.77 -14.39 -31.30
N ILE A 8 3.22 -13.97 -30.16
CA ILE A 8 3.93 -13.97 -28.87
C ILE A 8 4.47 -15.35 -28.49
N SER A 9 3.86 -16.42 -29.00
CA SER A 9 4.33 -17.81 -28.88
C SER A 9 5.66 -18.06 -29.60
N SER A 10 5.84 -17.48 -30.79
CA SER A 10 7.08 -17.57 -31.57
C SER A 10 8.20 -16.79 -30.88
N PHE A 11 7.89 -15.60 -30.37
CA PHE A 11 8.80 -14.80 -29.56
C PHE A 11 9.27 -15.55 -28.31
N LYS A 12 8.33 -16.09 -27.50
CA LYS A 12 8.63 -16.90 -26.30
C LYS A 12 9.48 -18.13 -26.63
N LYS A 13 9.18 -18.83 -27.72
CA LYS A 13 9.91 -20.04 -28.14
C LYS A 13 11.36 -19.70 -28.53
N TYR A 14 11.56 -18.65 -29.32
CA TYR A 14 12.88 -18.23 -29.78
C TYR A 14 13.76 -17.75 -28.62
N PHE A 15 13.25 -16.88 -27.75
CA PHE A 15 14.00 -16.38 -26.58
C PHE A 15 14.37 -17.48 -25.59
N LYS A 16 13.46 -18.44 -25.36
CA LYS A 16 13.73 -19.58 -24.50
C LYS A 16 14.76 -20.54 -25.12
N LYS A 17 14.70 -20.79 -26.42
CA LYS A 17 15.55 -21.78 -27.09
C LYS A 17 16.96 -21.25 -27.38
N GLU A 18 17.07 -20.04 -27.92
CA GLU A 18 18.34 -19.50 -28.42
C GLU A 18 19.12 -18.72 -27.36
N TYR A 19 18.43 -18.11 -26.39
CA TYR A 19 19.06 -17.26 -25.36
C TYR A 19 18.86 -17.78 -23.94
N ASN A 20 18.08 -18.85 -23.74
CA ASN A 20 17.69 -19.37 -22.43
C ASN A 20 17.04 -18.30 -21.52
N ILE A 21 16.31 -17.35 -22.11
CA ILE A 21 15.63 -16.26 -21.40
C ILE A 21 14.16 -16.64 -21.19
N GLY A 22 13.75 -16.73 -19.93
CA GLY A 22 12.35 -16.88 -19.53
C GLY A 22 11.65 -15.53 -19.41
N ILE A 23 10.44 -15.40 -19.98
CA ILE A 23 9.60 -14.22 -19.73
C ILE A 23 8.87 -14.43 -18.40
N HIS A 24 9.23 -13.64 -17.40
CA HIS A 24 8.54 -13.65 -16.11
C HIS A 24 7.12 -13.11 -16.28
N VAL A 25 6.12 -13.90 -15.87
CA VAL A 25 4.75 -13.42 -15.74
C VAL A 25 4.61 -12.85 -14.33
N PRO A 26 4.34 -11.55 -14.16
CA PRO A 26 4.13 -10.97 -12.83
C PRO A 26 3.04 -11.76 -12.11
N ARG A 27 3.38 -12.35 -10.98
CA ARG A 27 2.41 -13.02 -10.12
C ARG A 27 1.70 -11.95 -9.31
N LYS A 28 0.40 -12.13 -9.05
CA LYS A 28 -0.33 -11.30 -8.08
C LYS A 28 0.40 -11.34 -6.74
N ASP A 29 0.34 -10.24 -5.98
CA ASP A 29 0.88 -10.17 -4.63
C ASP A 29 0.18 -11.21 -3.74
N LYS A 30 0.86 -12.34 -3.55
CA LYS A 30 0.49 -13.36 -2.58
C LYS A 30 1.39 -13.18 -1.38
N CYS A 31 0.84 -13.34 -0.17
CA CYS A 31 1.66 -13.41 1.03
C CYS A 31 2.78 -14.44 0.87
N SER A 32 4.01 -13.99 1.07
CA SER A 32 5.21 -14.82 0.92
C SER A 32 5.23 -15.99 1.91
N LEU A 33 4.68 -15.81 3.12
CA LEU A 33 4.57 -16.86 4.13
C LEU A 33 3.57 -17.94 3.71
N CYS A 34 2.38 -17.56 3.25
CA CYS A 34 1.41 -18.52 2.72
C CYS A 34 1.94 -19.24 1.49
N ALA A 35 2.50 -18.50 0.53
CA ALA A 35 3.08 -19.08 -0.66
C ALA A 35 4.22 -20.06 -0.31
N ARG A 36 5.07 -19.70 0.66
CA ARG A 36 6.14 -20.61 1.12
C ARG A 36 5.56 -21.89 1.70
N PHE A 37 4.55 -21.80 2.57
CA PHE A 37 3.93 -22.99 3.17
C PHE A 37 3.21 -23.87 2.14
N GLU A 38 2.46 -23.26 1.21
CA GLU A 38 1.77 -23.96 0.12
C GLU A 38 2.74 -24.73 -0.79
N ASN A 39 3.95 -24.19 -1.00
CA ASN A 39 4.98 -24.82 -1.83
C ASN A 39 5.76 -25.94 -1.10
N ILE A 40 5.57 -26.15 0.20
CA ILE A 40 6.16 -27.29 0.92
C ILE A 40 5.27 -28.53 0.67
N PRO A 41 5.82 -29.62 0.09
CA PRO A 41 5.10 -30.88 -0.08
C PRO A 41 4.52 -31.36 1.24
N GLU A 42 3.31 -31.93 1.23
CA GLU A 42 2.61 -32.29 2.47
C GLU A 42 3.40 -33.27 3.35
N SER A 43 4.18 -34.16 2.72
CA SER A 43 5.11 -35.10 3.37
C SER A 43 6.29 -34.42 4.08
N GLU A 44 6.64 -33.19 3.70
CA GLU A 44 7.78 -32.44 4.23
C GLU A 44 7.36 -31.34 5.22
N ARG A 45 6.05 -31.16 5.46
CA ARG A 45 5.53 -30.16 6.39
C ARG A 45 5.83 -30.56 7.83
N THR A 46 6.75 -29.85 8.46
CA THR A 46 7.01 -29.99 9.90
C THR A 46 5.87 -29.41 10.74
N GLU A 47 5.76 -29.87 11.99
CA GLU A 47 4.80 -29.32 12.96
C GLU A 47 5.02 -27.82 13.17
N LYS A 48 6.28 -27.38 13.20
CA LYS A 48 6.63 -25.96 13.28
C LYS A 48 6.06 -25.16 12.12
N ASN A 49 6.22 -25.64 10.88
CA ASN A 49 5.70 -24.92 9.72
C ASN A 49 4.17 -24.83 9.74
N ARG A 50 3.48 -25.86 10.24
CA ARG A 50 2.02 -25.85 10.41
C ARG A 50 1.59 -24.85 11.49
N ALA A 51 2.24 -24.86 12.64
CA ALA A 51 1.98 -23.92 13.73
C ALA A 51 2.21 -22.46 13.29
N ASP A 52 3.34 -22.19 12.62
CA ASP A 52 3.66 -20.85 12.08
C ASP A 52 2.61 -20.38 11.07
N PHE A 53 2.15 -21.28 10.19
CA PHE A 53 1.10 -20.97 9.20
C PHE A 53 -0.26 -20.70 9.87
N ILE A 54 -0.67 -21.54 10.82
CA ILE A 54 -1.93 -21.35 11.57
C ILE A 54 -1.90 -20.01 12.32
N LYS A 55 -0.79 -19.72 13.01
CA LYS A 55 -0.61 -18.44 13.71
C LYS A 55 -0.74 -17.26 12.74
N HIS A 56 -0.05 -17.31 11.61
CA HIS A 56 -0.10 -16.26 10.60
C HIS A 56 -1.51 -16.02 10.04
N GLN A 57 -2.28 -17.09 9.83
CA GLN A 57 -3.68 -17.01 9.40
C GLN A 57 -4.57 -16.39 10.49
N ASN A 58 -4.37 -16.77 11.75
CA ASN A 58 -5.09 -16.17 12.87
C ASN A 58 -4.75 -14.68 13.03
N ASP A 59 -3.48 -14.30 12.95
CA ASP A 59 -3.02 -12.91 13.06
C ASP A 59 -3.64 -12.04 11.97
N LYS A 60 -3.72 -12.57 10.74
CA LYS A 60 -4.41 -11.94 9.61
C LYS A 60 -5.90 -11.72 9.93
N ASP A 61 -6.60 -12.74 10.39
CA ASP A 61 -8.03 -12.65 10.65
C ASP A 61 -8.32 -11.68 11.82
N ILE A 62 -7.49 -11.70 12.87
CA ILE A 62 -7.56 -10.74 13.98
C ILE A 62 -7.37 -9.31 13.46
N ALA A 63 -6.34 -9.04 12.65
CA ALA A 63 -6.10 -7.71 12.11
C ALA A 63 -7.30 -7.20 11.29
N LYS A 64 -7.94 -8.08 10.51
CA LYS A 64 -9.16 -7.74 9.78
C LYS A 64 -10.33 -7.44 10.72
N GLN A 65 -10.53 -8.22 11.77
CA GLN A 65 -11.61 -7.98 12.74
C GLN A 65 -11.41 -6.66 13.50
N VAL A 66 -10.17 -6.34 13.89
CA VAL A 66 -9.83 -5.05 14.50
C VAL A 66 -10.20 -3.91 13.56
N PHE A 67 -9.80 -3.99 12.29
CA PHE A 67 -10.13 -2.96 11.31
C PHE A 67 -11.65 -2.75 11.16
N LEU A 68 -12.41 -3.85 11.01
CA LEU A 68 -13.87 -3.77 10.89
C LEU A 68 -14.54 -3.21 12.16
N ALA A 69 -14.06 -3.60 13.34
CA ALA A 69 -14.57 -3.10 14.61
C ALA A 69 -14.33 -1.60 14.77
N GLU A 70 -13.15 -1.11 14.38
CA GLU A 70 -12.86 0.32 14.41
C GLU A 70 -13.68 1.09 13.37
N GLN A 71 -13.87 0.55 12.16
CA GLN A 71 -14.77 1.16 11.18
C GLN A 71 -16.19 1.32 11.75
N ILE A 72 -16.71 0.31 12.44
CA ILE A 72 -18.01 0.39 13.12
C ILE A 72 -17.97 1.45 14.23
N ARG A 73 -16.91 1.51 15.04
CA ARG A 73 -16.75 2.53 16.09
C ARG A 73 -16.79 3.95 15.52
N SER A 74 -16.12 4.19 14.39
CA SER A 74 -16.07 5.51 13.75
C SER A 74 -17.45 6.06 13.38
N SER A 75 -18.46 5.19 13.23
CA SER A 75 -19.82 5.61 12.89
C SER A 75 -20.52 6.42 14.00
N LYS A 76 -20.08 6.32 15.26
CA LYS A 76 -20.82 6.85 16.43
C LYS A 76 -20.09 7.91 17.24
N ASP A 77 -18.76 7.91 17.21
CA ASP A 77 -17.94 8.71 18.14
C ASP A 77 -17.17 9.83 17.41
N GLU A 78 -16.52 10.72 18.18
CA GLU A 78 -15.50 11.69 17.71
C GLU A 78 -14.20 10.96 17.30
N PHE A 79 -14.35 9.88 16.55
CA PHE A 79 -13.33 8.92 16.19
C PHE A 79 -13.32 8.70 14.69
N ILE A 80 -12.15 8.84 14.07
CA ILE A 80 -11.96 8.62 12.64
C ILE A 80 -11.01 7.47 12.39
N VAL A 81 -11.36 6.63 11.41
CA VAL A 81 -10.53 5.52 10.93
C VAL A 81 -10.09 5.83 9.53
N VAL A 82 -8.77 5.83 9.33
CA VAL A 82 -8.18 6.09 8.04
C VAL A 82 -7.23 4.96 7.65
N SER A 83 -7.22 4.65 6.36
CA SER A 83 -6.18 3.83 5.75
C SER A 83 -5.33 4.70 4.84
N PHE A 84 -4.02 4.51 4.85
CA PHE A 84 -3.14 5.24 3.93
C PHE A 84 -2.14 4.31 3.26
N ASP A 85 -1.75 4.69 2.04
CA ASP A 85 -0.75 3.96 1.27
C ASP A 85 -0.06 4.88 0.25
N LEU A 86 1.15 4.50 -0.15
CA LEU A 86 1.83 5.13 -1.28
C LEU A 86 1.62 4.29 -2.54
N GLN A 87 0.88 4.86 -3.49
CA GLN A 87 0.61 4.23 -4.77
C GLN A 87 1.90 3.85 -5.51
N LYS A 88 1.79 2.83 -6.36
CA LYS A 88 2.81 2.53 -7.37
C LYS A 88 3.19 3.80 -8.14
N VAL A 89 4.48 3.93 -8.43
CA VAL A 89 5.05 5.09 -9.15
C VAL A 89 4.30 5.31 -10.47
N LEU A 90 3.75 6.51 -10.63
CA LEU A 90 3.03 6.95 -11.81
C LEU A 90 4.04 7.51 -12.83
N ALA A 91 4.26 6.77 -13.91
CA ALA A 91 5.24 7.14 -14.94
C ALA A 91 4.59 7.98 -16.05
N THR A 92 5.01 9.24 -16.18
CA THR A 92 4.42 10.23 -17.10
C THR A 92 5.47 10.71 -18.11
N PRO A 93 5.14 10.94 -19.41
CA PRO A 93 3.82 10.83 -20.02
C PRO A 93 3.38 9.38 -20.26
N HIS A 94 2.07 9.14 -20.20
CA HIS A 94 1.41 7.88 -20.55
C HIS A 94 0.48 8.09 -21.77
N GLY A 95 0.28 7.06 -22.59
CA GLY A 95 -0.65 7.10 -23.71
C GLY A 95 -0.47 5.94 -24.71
N PRO A 96 -1.29 5.88 -25.77
CA PRO A 96 -1.35 4.71 -26.65
C PRO A 96 -0.17 4.60 -27.64
N SER A 97 0.64 5.66 -27.77
CA SER A 97 1.76 5.68 -28.71
C SER A 97 2.94 4.85 -28.24
N MET A 98 3.50 4.03 -29.14
CA MET A 98 4.75 3.29 -28.92
C MET A 98 5.91 4.22 -28.53
N LEU A 99 5.93 5.47 -29.01
CA LEU A 99 6.98 6.45 -28.72
C LEU A 99 7.11 6.72 -27.21
N PHE A 100 6.03 6.58 -26.45
CA PHE A 100 6.07 6.71 -25.01
C PHE A 100 6.94 5.64 -24.35
N GLY A 101 7.03 4.43 -24.92
CA GLY A 101 7.93 3.38 -24.42
C GLY A 101 9.41 3.73 -24.51
N PHE A 102 9.78 4.61 -25.44
CA PHE A 102 11.17 5.08 -25.63
C PHE A 102 11.44 6.44 -24.98
N SER A 103 10.40 7.11 -24.50
CA SER A 103 10.52 8.41 -23.85
C SER A 103 11.02 8.25 -22.42
N ARG A 104 11.88 9.18 -21.96
CA ARG A 104 12.21 9.28 -20.54
C ARG A 104 10.93 9.56 -19.74
N LYS A 105 10.67 8.72 -18.74
CA LYS A 105 9.50 8.87 -17.87
C LYS A 105 9.87 9.73 -16.67
N TYR A 106 9.01 10.68 -16.37
CA TYR A 106 9.01 11.43 -15.12
C TYR A 106 8.19 10.65 -14.09
N ALA A 107 8.76 10.41 -12.92
CA ALA A 107 8.08 9.72 -11.84
C ALA A 107 7.24 10.70 -11.00
N PHE A 108 5.98 10.36 -10.81
CA PHE A 108 5.11 10.96 -9.81
C PHE A 108 4.84 9.95 -8.68
N TYR A 109 4.80 10.46 -7.46
CA TYR A 109 4.47 9.72 -6.26
C TYR A 109 3.14 10.24 -5.73
N ASN A 110 2.21 9.33 -5.44
CA ASN A 110 0.90 9.68 -4.91
C ASN A 110 0.71 8.99 -3.56
N PHE A 111 0.79 9.76 -2.48
CA PHE A 111 0.43 9.28 -1.16
C PHE A 111 -1.05 9.56 -0.93
N THR A 112 -1.79 8.53 -0.54
CA THR A 112 -3.24 8.64 -0.38
C THR A 112 -3.63 8.35 1.05
N VAL A 113 -4.49 9.19 1.62
CA VAL A 113 -5.21 8.92 2.87
C VAL A 113 -6.69 8.73 2.53
N TYR A 114 -7.31 7.68 3.03
CA TYR A 114 -8.71 7.38 2.82
C TYR A 114 -9.45 7.24 4.14
N GLU A 115 -10.53 7.99 4.31
CA GLU A 115 -11.40 7.97 5.48
C GLU A 115 -12.50 6.92 5.32
N SER A 116 -12.57 5.96 6.24
CA SER A 116 -13.48 4.82 6.10
C SER A 116 -14.97 5.19 6.14
N LYS A 117 -15.34 6.19 6.95
CA LYS A 117 -16.74 6.59 7.16
C LYS A 117 -17.25 7.56 6.10
N SER A 118 -16.57 8.68 5.94
CA SER A 118 -16.93 9.74 4.98
C SER A 118 -16.66 9.31 3.53
N GLN A 119 -15.81 8.29 3.34
CA GLN A 119 -15.31 7.85 2.03
C GLN A 119 -14.52 8.95 1.30
N ASN A 120 -13.99 9.92 2.04
CA ASN A 120 -13.11 10.94 1.50
C ASN A 120 -11.74 10.35 1.20
N GLY A 121 -11.22 10.60 0.00
CA GLY A 121 -9.85 10.29 -0.39
C GLY A 121 -9.03 11.56 -0.58
N PHE A 122 -7.88 11.64 0.06
CA PHE A 122 -6.93 12.75 -0.04
C PHE A 122 -5.67 12.27 -0.75
N CYS A 123 -5.36 12.87 -1.90
CA CYS A 123 -4.18 12.54 -2.70
C CYS A 123 -3.11 13.63 -2.56
N TYR A 124 -1.94 13.24 -2.10
CA TYR A 124 -0.75 14.09 -1.97
C TYR A 124 0.23 13.69 -3.06
N ILE A 125 0.22 14.43 -4.16
CA ILE A 125 0.99 14.13 -5.37
C ILE A 125 2.25 14.99 -5.40
N CYS A 126 3.41 14.36 -5.57
CA CYS A 126 4.67 15.04 -5.82
C CYS A 126 5.42 14.43 -7.00
N GLY A 127 6.15 15.27 -7.75
CA GLY A 127 7.06 14.81 -8.79
C GLY A 127 8.42 14.43 -8.21
N GLU A 128 9.18 13.61 -8.93
CA GLU A 128 10.52 13.17 -8.51
C GLU A 128 11.55 14.30 -8.31
N LYS A 129 11.28 15.51 -8.81
CA LYS A 129 12.09 16.71 -8.53
C LYS A 129 11.73 17.39 -7.21
N ASP A 130 10.48 17.26 -6.78
CA ASP A 130 9.91 18.01 -5.66
C ASP A 130 9.98 17.22 -4.35
N GLY A 131 9.88 15.90 -4.45
CA GLY A 131 9.91 15.01 -3.30
C GLY A 131 10.39 13.62 -3.66
N LYS A 132 10.64 12.81 -2.63
CA LYS A 132 10.92 11.38 -2.76
C LYS A 132 9.71 10.58 -2.28
N ARG A 133 9.95 9.31 -2.01
CA ARG A 133 8.95 8.34 -1.52
C ARG A 133 9.35 7.72 -0.19
N GLY A 134 10.23 8.40 0.54
CA GLY A 134 10.77 7.91 1.79
C GLY A 134 9.86 8.27 2.95
N VAL A 135 10.18 7.70 4.10
CA VAL A 135 9.58 8.01 5.39
C VAL A 135 9.34 9.50 5.66
N ASN A 136 10.27 10.39 5.30
CA ASN A 136 10.11 11.82 5.58
C ASN A 136 8.93 12.40 4.81
N GLU A 137 8.82 12.08 3.52
CA GLU A 137 7.71 12.55 2.68
C GLU A 137 6.37 11.95 3.14
N ILE A 138 6.36 10.67 3.52
CA ILE A 138 5.17 10.03 4.10
C ILE A 138 4.74 10.74 5.39
N CYS A 139 5.67 10.98 6.31
CA CYS A 139 5.38 11.65 7.57
C CYS A 139 4.91 13.09 7.35
N SER A 140 5.51 13.84 6.42
CA SER A 140 5.08 15.20 6.08
C SER A 140 3.66 15.23 5.52
N ASN A 141 3.31 14.30 4.61
CA ASN A 141 1.96 14.24 4.05
C ASN A 141 0.93 13.82 5.11
N LEU A 142 1.27 12.84 5.96
CA LEU A 142 0.38 12.40 7.04
C LEU A 142 0.21 13.49 8.11
N TYR A 143 1.26 14.27 8.41
CA TYR A 143 1.18 15.43 9.27
C TYR A 143 0.27 16.52 8.71
N GLN A 144 0.36 16.81 7.40
CA GLN A 144 -0.56 17.75 6.74
C GLN A 144 -2.01 17.29 6.84
N TYR A 145 -2.28 15.99 6.67
CA TYR A 145 -3.60 15.42 6.89
C TYR A 145 -4.08 15.62 8.33
N LEU A 146 -3.22 15.31 9.31
CA LEU A 146 -3.51 15.46 10.72
C LEU A 146 -3.85 16.91 11.12
N VAL A 147 -3.07 17.89 10.64
CA VAL A 147 -3.35 19.33 10.86
C VAL A 147 -4.71 19.71 10.30
N LYS A 148 -5.05 19.24 9.09
CA LYS A 148 -6.36 19.48 8.49
C LYS A 148 -7.49 18.90 9.35
N VAL A 149 -7.35 17.66 9.82
CA VAL A 149 -8.34 16.99 10.69
C VAL A 149 -8.49 17.74 12.01
N ASP A 150 -7.39 18.19 12.61
CA ASP A 150 -7.41 18.96 13.85
C ASP A 150 -8.10 20.32 13.69
N ASP A 151 -7.82 21.04 12.59
CA ASP A 151 -8.44 22.34 12.32
C ASP A 151 -9.96 22.23 12.06
N GLU A 152 -10.44 21.08 11.57
CA GLU A 152 -11.89 20.81 11.48
C GLU A 152 -12.54 20.60 12.85
N GLY A 153 -11.78 20.19 13.87
CA GLY A 153 -12.23 20.07 15.26
C GLY A 153 -13.31 19.02 15.52
N GLN A 154 -13.53 18.09 14.59
CA GLN A 154 -14.60 17.08 14.67
C GLN A 154 -14.18 15.80 15.40
N PHE A 155 -12.87 15.51 15.48
CA PHE A 155 -12.36 14.22 15.93
C PHE A 155 -11.33 14.39 17.04
N LYS A 156 -11.50 13.62 18.11
CA LYS A 156 -10.56 13.52 19.23
C LYS A 156 -9.59 12.37 19.07
N SER A 157 -10.03 11.28 18.45
CA SER A 157 -9.21 10.08 18.26
C SER A 157 -9.07 9.74 16.78
N VAL A 158 -7.86 9.49 16.33
CA VAL A 158 -7.55 9.10 14.94
C VAL A 158 -6.86 7.74 14.93
N SER A 159 -7.42 6.77 14.22
CA SER A 159 -6.79 5.47 13.99
C SER A 159 -6.32 5.30 12.55
N PHE A 160 -5.05 4.97 12.41
CA PHE A 160 -4.37 4.76 11.15
C PHE A 160 -4.17 3.28 10.87
N PHE A 161 -4.44 2.89 9.63
CA PHE A 161 -4.18 1.57 9.09
C PHE A 161 -3.24 1.69 7.88
N CYS A 162 -2.12 0.97 7.92
CA CYS A 162 -1.14 1.01 6.84
C CYS A 162 -0.41 -0.32 6.69
N ASP A 163 0.34 -0.45 5.60
CA ASP A 163 1.21 -1.59 5.39
C ASP A 163 2.38 -1.61 6.39
N ASN A 164 3.11 -2.72 6.42
CA ASN A 164 4.24 -2.92 7.31
C ASN A 164 5.59 -2.55 6.65
N CYS A 165 5.62 -1.63 5.68
CA CYS A 165 6.84 -1.26 4.96
C CYS A 165 7.80 -0.48 5.87
N PRO A 166 8.99 -1.00 6.22
CA PRO A 166 9.91 -0.30 7.11
C PRO A 166 10.51 0.96 6.49
N GLY A 167 10.66 0.99 5.16
CA GLY A 167 11.22 2.15 4.45
C GLY A 167 10.29 3.36 4.41
N GLN A 168 8.99 3.16 4.69
CA GLN A 168 7.95 4.16 4.53
C GLN A 168 7.17 4.38 5.82
N ASN A 169 6.62 3.30 6.40
CA ASN A 169 5.59 3.37 7.42
C ASN A 169 6.09 2.92 8.80
N LYS A 170 6.62 1.69 8.92
CA LYS A 170 7.06 1.14 10.20
C LYS A 170 8.52 1.48 10.52
N ASN A 171 8.74 2.70 10.98
CA ASN A 171 10.08 3.20 11.30
C ASN A 171 10.08 4.15 12.50
N LYS A 172 11.29 4.54 12.91
CA LYS A 172 11.54 5.40 14.06
C LYS A 172 11.15 6.88 13.89
N ILE A 173 10.64 7.29 12.72
CA ILE A 173 10.30 8.69 12.43
C ILE A 173 8.78 8.91 12.51
N MET A 174 8.00 7.90 12.15
CA MET A 174 6.53 7.93 12.21
C MET A 174 6.02 8.26 13.62
N VAL A 175 6.50 7.54 14.64
CA VAL A 175 6.04 7.72 16.03
C VAL A 175 6.43 9.09 16.60
N PRO A 176 7.67 9.60 16.44
CA PRO A 176 7.99 10.97 16.82
C PRO A 176 7.17 12.03 16.10
N MET A 177 6.82 11.84 14.82
CA MET A 177 5.94 12.77 14.11
C MET A 177 4.54 12.81 14.76
N MET A 178 3.96 11.65 15.06
CA MET A 178 2.66 11.56 15.76
C MET A 178 2.72 12.21 17.15
N PHE A 179 3.79 11.96 17.91
CA PHE A 179 4.00 12.58 19.21
C PHE A 179 4.18 14.10 19.10
N HIS A 180 4.94 14.56 18.10
CA HIS A 180 5.08 15.99 17.83
C HIS A 180 3.73 16.63 17.54
N PHE A 181 2.92 16.05 16.64
CA PHE A 181 1.58 16.54 16.37
C PHE A 181 0.72 16.66 17.65
N LEU A 182 0.69 15.62 18.49
CA LEU A 182 -0.09 15.61 19.73
C LEU A 182 0.32 16.71 20.74
N ASN A 183 1.55 17.20 20.69
CA ASN A 183 1.99 18.29 21.57
C ASN A 183 1.52 19.68 21.11
N TYR A 184 1.11 19.82 19.86
CA TYR A 184 0.78 21.12 19.24
C TYR A 184 -0.62 21.18 18.63
N CYS A 185 -1.35 20.06 18.57
CA CYS A 185 -2.74 20.02 18.15
C CYS A 185 -3.66 20.66 19.20
N LYS A 186 -4.87 21.02 18.78
CA LYS A 186 -5.86 21.71 19.61
C LYS A 186 -6.96 20.76 20.09
N ASN A 187 -7.35 19.80 19.24
CA ASN A 187 -8.56 19.00 19.41
C ASN A 187 -8.27 17.50 19.53
N ALA A 188 -7.27 16.99 18.80
CA ALA A 188 -6.90 15.59 18.87
C ALA A 188 -6.26 15.23 20.23
N GLU A 189 -6.70 14.13 20.82
CA GLU A 189 -6.25 13.62 22.13
C GLU A 189 -5.50 12.29 21.98
N GLU A 190 -5.84 11.49 20.97
CA GLU A 190 -5.30 10.14 20.78
C GLU A 190 -5.02 9.83 19.32
N LEU A 191 -3.82 9.29 19.06
CA LEU A 191 -3.46 8.71 17.78
C LEU A 191 -3.07 7.24 17.94
N THR A 192 -3.71 6.36 17.16
CA THR A 192 -3.37 4.94 17.09
C THR A 192 -2.88 4.60 15.68
N ILE A 193 -1.79 3.82 15.57
CA ILE A 193 -1.31 3.29 14.29
C ILE A 193 -1.23 1.77 14.33
N THR A 194 -1.94 1.14 13.40
CA THR A 194 -2.01 -0.30 13.23
C THR A 194 -1.33 -0.70 11.92
N TYR A 195 -0.27 -1.51 12.04
CA TYR A 195 0.45 -2.07 10.89
C TYR A 195 -0.15 -3.42 10.52
N LEU A 196 -0.56 -3.55 9.26
CA LEU A 196 -1.27 -4.73 8.77
C LEU A 196 -0.32 -5.88 8.40
N VAL A 197 -0.82 -7.11 8.51
CA VAL A 197 -0.04 -8.32 8.18
C VAL A 197 0.24 -8.35 6.67
N ALA A 198 1.53 -8.34 6.31
CA ALA A 198 1.97 -8.23 4.93
C ALA A 198 1.40 -9.34 4.01
N GLY A 199 0.96 -8.94 2.82
CA GLY A 199 0.49 -9.84 1.76
C GLY A 199 -0.92 -10.41 1.96
N HIS A 200 -1.68 -9.90 2.94
CA HIS A 200 -3.08 -10.24 3.15
C HIS A 200 -4.02 -9.05 3.23
N THR A 201 -3.46 -7.86 3.05
CA THR A 201 -4.16 -6.63 3.30
C THR A 201 -4.81 -6.16 2.02
N TYR A 202 -6.13 -6.00 2.06
CA TYR A 202 -6.86 -5.17 1.12
C TYR A 202 -7.33 -3.96 1.92
N MET A 203 -6.72 -2.80 1.67
CA MET A 203 -7.09 -1.56 2.35
C MET A 203 -8.08 -0.79 1.49
N PRO A 204 -9.04 -0.06 2.08
CA PRO A 204 -9.94 0.79 1.29
C PRO A 204 -9.21 1.81 0.42
N VAL A 205 -8.03 2.28 0.84
CA VAL A 205 -7.20 3.18 0.02
C VAL A 205 -6.80 2.58 -1.33
N ASP A 206 -6.66 1.26 -1.44
CA ASP A 206 -6.33 0.55 -2.68
C ASP A 206 -7.41 0.77 -3.76
N SER A 207 -8.66 1.03 -3.34
CA SER A 207 -9.76 1.35 -4.26
C SER A 207 -9.57 2.70 -4.96
N VAL A 208 -8.94 3.67 -4.30
CA VAL A 208 -8.60 4.97 -4.89
C VAL A 208 -7.53 4.77 -5.95
N HIS A 209 -6.49 3.99 -5.66
CA HIS A 209 -5.42 3.69 -6.61
C HIS A 209 -5.95 2.92 -7.83
N ALA A 210 -6.83 1.95 -7.60
CA ALA A 210 -7.47 1.20 -8.69
C ALA A 210 -8.23 2.12 -9.65
N VAL A 211 -8.88 3.18 -9.15
CA VAL A 211 -9.57 4.16 -10.00
C VAL A 211 -8.58 5.03 -10.78
N ILE A 212 -7.44 5.40 -10.18
CA ILE A 212 -6.41 6.23 -10.82
C ILE A 212 -5.65 5.46 -11.92
N GLU A 213 -5.45 4.14 -11.75
CA GLU A 213 -4.67 3.31 -12.68
C GLU A 213 -5.47 2.79 -13.88
N ASN A 214 -6.80 2.88 -13.85
CA ASN A 214 -7.69 2.46 -14.94
C ASN A 214 -7.89 3.57 -15.97
#